data_AF-A0ABD3Z7S5-F1
#
_entry.id   AF-A0ABD3Z7S5-F1
#
_cell.length_a   1.000
_cell.length_b   1.000
_cell.length_c   1.000
_cell.angle_alpha   90.00
_cell.angle_beta   90.00
_cell.angle_gamma   90.00
#
_symmetry.space_group_name_H-M   'P 1'
#
loop_
_entity.id
_entity.type
_entity.pdbx_description
1 polymer ?
#
loop_
_entity_poly.entity_id
_entity_poly.type
_entity_poly.pdbx_seq_one_letter_code
_entity_poly.pdbx_strand_id
1 'polypeptide(L)'
;MEEAKPGTEQPTPPTQQQPTVPSVPSIPSQPGPIEHPDQTSQPTPRVRHYDWNGAMQPMVGKMLQAQGVTAGSVLLVDSVNNRTNGSLNAGEATETLRNALANNGKFTLVSAQQLAVAKQQLGLSPQDSLGTRSKAIGIARNVGAQYVLYSNATGNVNTPALQMQLMLVQTGEIIWSGKGAVTQQ
;
A
#
# COMPACT_ATOMS: atom_id res chain seq x y z
N MET A 1 -85.84 21.93 -12.91
CA MET A 1 -86.76 22.74 -12.09
C MET A 1 -86.34 22.43 -10.67
N GLU A 2 -85.73 23.31 -9.89
CA GLU A 2 -85.80 24.77 -9.90
C GLU A 2 -84.59 25.33 -9.14
N GLU A 3 -84.21 26.54 -9.51
CA GLU A 3 -83.34 27.45 -8.77
C GLU A 3 -83.92 27.82 -7.40
N ALA A 4 -83.04 28.14 -6.43
CA ALA A 4 -82.96 29.47 -5.82
C ALA A 4 -82.16 29.45 -4.49
N LYS A 5 -81.04 30.18 -4.51
CA LYS A 5 -80.41 30.86 -3.35
C LYS A 5 -81.39 31.93 -2.80
N PRO A 6 -81.25 32.57 -1.61
CA PRO A 6 -80.02 32.93 -0.85
C PRO A 6 -80.21 32.79 0.69
N GLY A 7 -79.37 33.20 1.64
CA GLY A 7 -78.12 33.93 1.73
C GLY A 7 -77.82 34.21 3.22
N THR A 8 -76.55 34.45 3.56
CA THR A 8 -76.02 35.02 4.83
C THR A 8 -76.28 34.18 6.09
N GLU A 9 -75.27 33.64 6.79
CA GLU A 9 -74.45 34.36 7.79
C GLU A 9 -73.14 33.59 8.10
N GLN A 10 -72.18 34.34 8.64
CA GLN A 10 -70.75 34.10 8.81
C GLN A 10 -70.37 32.85 9.64
N PRO A 11 -69.55 31.90 9.14
CA PRO A 11 -68.97 30.86 9.97
C PRO A 11 -67.68 31.36 10.65
N THR A 12 -67.74 31.45 11.98
CA THR A 12 -66.56 31.37 12.86
C THR A 12 -65.68 30.18 12.45
N PRO A 13 -64.34 30.35 12.36
CA PRO A 13 -63.46 29.29 11.89
C PRO A 13 -63.56 28.07 12.81
N PRO A 14 -63.89 26.88 12.28
CA PRO A 14 -63.91 25.66 13.08
C PRO A 14 -62.49 25.29 13.49
N THR A 15 -62.31 25.09 14.79
CA THR A 15 -61.12 24.57 15.44
C THR A 15 -60.65 23.31 14.70
N GLN A 16 -59.51 23.40 13.99
CA GLN A 16 -58.93 22.24 13.32
C GLN A 16 -58.50 21.22 14.39
N GLN A 17 -58.99 20.01 14.18
CA GLN A 17 -58.78 18.82 14.98
C GLN A 17 -57.29 18.50 15.04
N GLN A 18 -56.72 18.51 16.26
CA GLN A 18 -55.44 17.84 16.49
C GLN A 18 -55.72 16.37 16.83
N PRO A 19 -55.17 15.41 16.07
CA PRO A 19 -55.28 14.00 16.39
C PRO A 19 -54.70 13.72 17.78
N THR A 20 -55.51 13.13 18.66
CA THR A 20 -55.04 12.60 19.95
C THR A 20 -54.15 11.39 19.69
N VAL A 21 -52.85 11.59 19.72
CA VAL A 21 -51.89 10.48 19.78
C VAL A 21 -51.96 9.81 21.15
N PRO A 22 -52.02 8.47 21.23
CA PRO A 22 -51.99 7.75 22.50
C PRO A 22 -50.66 7.96 23.22
N SER A 23 -50.73 8.17 24.54
CA SER A 23 -49.58 8.34 25.42
C SER A 23 -48.63 7.14 25.31
N VAL A 24 -47.38 7.41 24.89
CA VAL A 24 -46.31 6.41 24.93
C VAL A 24 -45.92 6.12 26.39
N PRO A 25 -45.61 4.87 26.76
CA PRO A 25 -45.10 4.56 28.09
C PRO A 25 -43.75 5.24 28.30
N SER A 26 -43.53 5.80 29.49
CA SER A 26 -42.28 6.44 29.90
C SER A 26 -41.11 5.47 29.74
N ILE A 27 -40.23 5.77 28.79
CA ILE A 27 -38.91 5.13 28.68
C ILE A 27 -38.09 5.44 29.95
N PRO A 28 -37.38 4.45 30.52
CA PRO A 28 -36.45 4.71 31.61
C PRO A 28 -35.38 5.69 31.15
N SER A 29 -35.00 6.61 32.03
CA SER A 29 -33.99 7.64 31.79
C SER A 29 -32.73 7.03 31.19
N GLN A 30 -32.39 7.46 29.98
CA GLN A 30 -31.17 7.09 29.29
C GLN A 30 -29.98 7.43 30.21
N PRO A 31 -29.14 6.45 30.60
CA PRO A 31 -27.87 6.76 31.24
C PRO A 31 -27.08 7.66 30.29
N GLY A 32 -26.33 8.61 30.87
CA GLY A 32 -25.73 9.77 30.18
C GLY A 32 -24.91 9.46 28.92
N PRO A 33 -24.33 10.50 28.26
CA PRO A 33 -23.50 10.31 27.09
C PRO A 33 -22.50 9.20 27.37
N ILE A 34 -22.58 8.11 26.60
CA ILE A 34 -21.58 7.07 26.72
C ILE A 34 -20.28 7.77 26.34
N GLU A 35 -19.36 7.92 27.30
CA GLU A 35 -17.98 8.23 27.01
C GLU A 35 -17.48 7.03 26.21
N HIS A 36 -17.67 7.06 24.89
CA HIS A 36 -16.95 6.20 23.99
C HIS A 36 -15.51 6.69 24.10
N PRO A 37 -14.58 5.96 24.76
CA PRO A 37 -13.19 6.18 24.42
C PRO A 37 -13.12 6.01 22.91
N ASP A 38 -12.45 6.95 22.24
CA ASP A 38 -12.20 6.94 20.82
C ASP A 38 -11.59 5.58 20.39
N GLN A 39 -12.44 4.60 20.10
CA GLN A 39 -12.07 3.33 19.51
C GLN A 39 -12.21 3.43 18.00
N THR A 40 -11.67 4.50 17.40
CA THR A 40 -11.29 4.48 15.98
C THR A 40 -9.89 3.92 15.77
N SER A 41 -9.24 3.41 16.83
CA SER A 41 -8.07 2.55 16.70
C SER A 41 -8.50 1.20 16.11
N GLN A 42 -8.71 1.15 14.79
CA GLN A 42 -8.59 -0.10 14.02
C GLN A 42 -7.35 -0.82 14.56
N PRO A 43 -7.44 -2.10 14.98
CA PRO A 43 -6.26 -2.83 15.38
C PRO A 43 -5.30 -2.76 14.20
N THR A 44 -4.18 -2.07 14.37
CA THR A 44 -3.16 -1.95 13.33
C THR A 44 -2.88 -3.39 12.92
N PRO A 45 -3.11 -3.76 11.64
CA PRO A 45 -3.02 -5.15 11.22
C PRO A 45 -1.67 -5.66 11.68
N ARG A 46 -1.64 -6.72 12.52
CA ARG A 46 -0.40 -7.29 13.06
C ARG A 46 0.57 -7.45 11.90
N VAL A 47 1.51 -6.52 11.77
CA VAL A 47 2.51 -6.53 10.72
C VAL A 47 3.42 -7.66 11.13
N ARG A 48 3.36 -8.76 10.38
CA ARG A 48 4.27 -9.87 10.60
C ARG A 48 5.66 -9.30 10.32
N HIS A 49 6.53 -9.32 11.32
CA HIS A 49 7.90 -8.87 11.16
C HIS A 49 8.68 -10.00 10.50
N TYR A 50 9.43 -9.66 9.46
CA TYR A 50 10.15 -10.65 8.67
C TYR A 50 11.63 -10.31 8.71
N ASP A 51 12.47 -11.34 8.83
CA ASP A 51 13.91 -11.20 8.72
C ASP A 51 14.34 -11.05 7.25
N TRP A 52 13.94 -9.93 6.66
CA TRP A 52 14.35 -9.57 5.31
C TRP A 52 15.87 -9.40 5.23
N ASN A 53 16.49 -8.92 6.31
CA ASN A 53 17.92 -8.69 6.37
C ASN A 53 18.73 -9.98 6.16
N GLY A 54 18.44 -11.04 6.92
CA GLY A 54 19.12 -12.33 6.82
C GLY A 54 18.88 -13.04 5.49
N ALA A 55 17.73 -12.82 4.86
CA ALA A 55 17.47 -13.34 3.51
C ALA A 55 18.26 -12.56 2.43
N MET A 56 18.31 -11.24 2.54
CA MET A 56 18.85 -10.35 1.50
C MET A 56 20.37 -10.20 1.56
N GLN A 57 20.98 -10.21 2.75
CA GLN A 57 22.44 -10.10 2.91
C GLN A 57 23.24 -11.10 2.07
N PRO A 58 23.00 -12.43 2.15
CA PRO A 58 23.78 -13.40 1.38
C PRO A 58 23.51 -13.26 -0.13
N MET A 59 22.31 -12.81 -0.50
CA MET A 59 21.95 -12.59 -1.90
C MET A 59 22.68 -11.37 -2.47
N VAL A 60 22.71 -10.25 -1.74
CA VAL A 60 23.46 -9.04 -2.13
C VAL A 60 24.96 -9.37 -2.21
N GLY A 61 25.49 -10.14 -1.27
CA GLY A 61 26.88 -10.63 -1.32
C GLY A 61 27.16 -11.40 -2.61
N LYS A 62 26.29 -12.36 -2.98
CA LYS A 62 26.39 -13.10 -4.25
C LYS A 62 26.23 -12.22 -5.49
N MET A 63 25.37 -11.21 -5.43
CA MET A 63 25.18 -10.24 -6.52
C MET A 63 26.45 -9.43 -6.75
N LEU A 64 27.12 -9.01 -5.68
CA LEU A 64 28.37 -8.25 -5.76
C LEU A 64 29.55 -9.06 -6.27
N GLN A 65 29.50 -10.39 -6.15
CA GLN A 65 30.47 -11.31 -6.74
C GLN A 65 30.13 -11.72 -8.17
N ALA A 66 28.94 -11.37 -8.67
CA ALA A 66 28.51 -11.74 -10.01
C ALA A 66 29.32 -11.00 -11.07
N GLN A 67 29.77 -11.72 -12.09
CA GLN A 67 30.39 -11.12 -13.26
C GLN A 67 29.36 -10.24 -14.00
N GLY A 68 29.75 -9.01 -14.33
CA GLY A 68 28.86 -8.01 -14.97
C GLY A 68 28.28 -6.96 -14.02
N VAL A 69 28.53 -7.09 -12.70
CA VAL A 69 28.17 -6.08 -11.70
C VAL A 69 29.34 -5.13 -11.46
N THR A 70 29.19 -3.89 -11.92
CA THR A 70 30.19 -2.84 -11.70
C THR A 70 29.93 -2.12 -10.39
N ALA A 71 30.93 -2.11 -9.50
CA ALA A 71 30.85 -1.33 -8.27
C ALA A 71 30.83 0.19 -8.59
N GLY A 72 30.06 0.94 -7.80
CA GLY A 72 29.84 2.38 -7.98
C GLY A 72 28.66 2.72 -8.90
N SER A 73 28.12 1.76 -9.64
CA SER A 73 26.97 2.00 -10.51
C SER A 73 25.71 2.35 -9.74
N VAL A 74 24.86 3.15 -10.38
CA VAL A 74 23.59 3.56 -9.80
C VAL A 74 22.59 2.40 -9.91
N LEU A 75 22.09 1.93 -8.76
CA LEU A 75 21.15 0.83 -8.65
C LEU A 75 19.78 1.36 -8.24
N LEU A 76 18.78 1.02 -9.03
CA LEU A 76 17.39 1.17 -8.67
C LEU A 76 16.92 -0.09 -7.98
N VAL A 77 16.30 0.05 -6.81
CA VAL A 77 15.66 -1.06 -6.09
C VAL A 77 14.15 -0.96 -6.33
N ASP A 78 13.57 -2.02 -6.90
CA ASP A 78 12.13 -2.13 -7.06
C ASP A 78 11.45 -2.46 -5.72
N SER A 79 10.18 -2.09 -5.60
CA SER A 79 9.33 -2.50 -4.49
C SER A 79 9.11 -4.01 -4.54
N VAL A 80 9.27 -4.67 -3.40
CA VAL A 80 9.07 -6.13 -3.29
C VAL A 80 7.64 -6.51 -3.68
N ASN A 81 7.50 -7.30 -4.73
CA ASN A 81 6.20 -7.79 -5.16
C ASN A 81 5.74 -8.95 -4.25
N ASN A 82 4.65 -8.75 -3.51
CA ASN A 82 4.09 -9.81 -2.69
C ASN A 82 3.14 -10.70 -3.49
N ARG A 83 3.58 -11.93 -3.76
CA ARG A 83 2.78 -13.02 -4.35
C ARG A 83 2.68 -14.23 -3.41
N THR A 84 2.79 -14.02 -2.10
CA THR A 84 2.54 -15.08 -1.12
C THR A 84 1.06 -15.27 -0.86
N ASN A 85 0.68 -16.35 -0.18
CA ASN A 85 -0.70 -16.60 0.24
C ASN A 85 -1.18 -15.72 1.42
N GLY A 86 -0.61 -14.52 1.58
CA GLY A 86 -0.95 -13.60 2.67
C GLY A 86 -0.39 -12.21 2.43
N SER A 87 -0.58 -11.33 3.41
CA SER A 87 -0.15 -9.93 3.34
C SER A 87 1.26 -9.78 3.92
N LEU A 88 2.21 -9.36 3.08
CA LEU A 88 3.56 -8.97 3.47
C LEU A 88 3.71 -7.45 3.39
N ASN A 89 4.47 -6.86 4.32
CA ASN A 89 4.86 -5.47 4.22
C ASN A 89 6.00 -5.31 3.20
N ALA A 90 5.63 -5.14 1.93
CA ALA A 90 6.56 -4.90 0.84
C ALA A 90 7.41 -3.62 1.06
N GLY A 91 6.89 -2.62 1.75
CA GLY A 91 7.59 -1.35 2.01
C GLY A 91 8.78 -1.57 2.93
N GLU A 92 8.54 -2.25 4.05
CA GLU A 92 9.59 -2.65 5.00
C GLU A 92 10.64 -3.56 4.35
N ALA A 93 10.20 -4.51 3.52
CA ALA A 93 11.09 -5.38 2.76
C ALA A 93 12.01 -4.59 1.82
N THR A 94 11.43 -3.64 1.10
CA THR A 94 12.17 -2.78 0.14
C THR A 94 13.14 -1.85 0.87
N GLU A 95 12.73 -1.30 2.01
CA GLU A 95 13.58 -0.46 2.85
C GLU A 95 14.75 -1.26 3.41
N THR A 96 14.49 -2.47 3.91
CA THR A 96 15.53 -3.38 4.41
C THR A 96 16.50 -3.79 3.30
N LEU A 97 16.00 -4.04 2.09
CA LEU A 97 16.83 -4.32 0.91
C LEU A 97 17.73 -3.14 0.56
N ARG A 98 17.16 -1.93 0.52
CA ARG A 98 17.91 -0.68 0.31
C ARG A 98 18.99 -0.53 1.37
N ASN A 99 18.66 -0.75 2.63
CA ASN A 99 19.62 -0.68 3.72
C ASN A 99 20.73 -1.73 3.56
N ALA A 100 20.41 -2.99 3.23
CA ALA A 100 21.41 -4.03 3.03
C ALA A 100 22.39 -3.71 1.88
N LEU A 101 21.87 -3.11 0.80
CA LEU A 101 22.67 -2.64 -0.33
C LEU A 101 23.51 -1.40 0.03
N ALA A 102 22.95 -0.47 0.79
CA ALA A 102 23.62 0.76 1.22
C ALA A 102 24.80 0.43 2.16
N ASN A 103 24.59 -0.50 3.09
CA ASN A 103 25.61 -0.99 4.01
C ASN A 103 26.78 -1.68 3.29
N ASN A 104 26.54 -2.26 2.11
CA ASN A 104 27.62 -2.84 1.30
C ASN A 104 28.45 -1.78 0.53
N GLY A 105 27.98 -0.53 0.42
CA GLY A 105 28.72 0.60 -0.16
C GLY A 105 29.12 0.48 -1.63
N LYS A 106 28.77 -0.61 -2.31
CA LYS A 106 29.18 -0.92 -3.67
C LYS A 106 28.23 -0.40 -4.76
N PHE A 107 27.03 0.03 -4.41
CA PHE A 107 26.10 0.64 -5.35
C PHE A 107 25.64 1.99 -4.86
N THR A 108 25.47 2.90 -5.81
CA THR A 108 24.82 4.17 -5.54
C THR A 108 23.31 3.94 -5.64
N LEU A 109 22.65 3.80 -4.50
CA LEU A 109 21.20 3.54 -4.48
C LEU A 109 20.43 4.80 -4.85
N VAL A 110 19.46 4.65 -5.74
CA VAL A 110 18.48 5.71 -6.00
C VAL A 110 17.65 5.96 -4.75
N SER A 111 17.55 7.23 -4.33
CA SER A 111 16.72 7.67 -3.21
C SER A 111 15.26 7.24 -3.39
N ALA A 112 14.60 6.81 -2.32
CA ALA A 112 13.17 6.48 -2.37
C ALA A 112 12.32 7.67 -2.86
N GLN A 113 12.72 8.90 -2.56
CA GLN A 113 12.11 10.12 -3.08
C GLN A 113 12.26 10.26 -4.61
N GLN A 114 13.46 10.05 -5.16
CA GLN A 114 13.69 10.08 -6.61
C GLN A 114 12.88 8.98 -7.30
N LEU A 115 12.84 7.79 -6.71
CA LEU A 115 12.05 6.68 -7.21
C LEU A 115 10.55 7.00 -7.15
N ALA A 116 10.05 7.58 -6.06
CA ALA A 116 8.65 7.96 -5.90
C ALA A 116 8.23 9.01 -6.93
N VAL A 117 9.05 10.03 -7.16
CA VAL A 117 8.80 11.06 -8.18
C VAL A 117 8.80 10.43 -9.59
N ALA A 118 9.77 9.59 -9.91
CA ALA A 118 9.83 8.91 -11.20
C ALA A 118 8.68 7.92 -11.40
N LYS A 119 8.23 7.23 -10.33
CA LYS A 119 7.03 6.37 -10.34
C LYS A 119 5.76 7.20 -10.57
N GLN A 120 5.60 8.33 -9.88
CA GLN A 120 4.46 9.24 -10.08
C GLN A 120 4.40 9.81 -11.50
N GLN A 121 5.56 10.13 -12.10
CA GLN A 121 5.62 10.58 -13.51
C GLN A 121 5.12 9.52 -14.49
N LEU A 122 5.20 8.24 -14.13
CA LEU A 122 4.70 7.12 -14.92
C LEU A 122 3.32 6.63 -14.48
N GLY A 123 2.65 7.37 -13.60
CA GLY A 123 1.34 7.01 -13.05
C GLY A 123 1.36 5.76 -12.17
N LEU A 124 2.53 5.40 -11.62
CA LEU A 124 2.70 4.28 -10.71
C LEU A 124 2.68 4.76 -9.26
N SER A 125 2.09 3.94 -8.39
CA SER A 125 2.19 4.19 -6.96
C SER A 125 3.62 3.91 -6.47
N PRO A 126 4.14 4.67 -5.48
CA PRO A 126 5.50 4.47 -4.95
C PRO A 126 5.69 3.05 -4.38
N GLN A 127 4.61 2.47 -3.87
CA GLN A 127 4.55 1.13 -3.31
C GLN A 127 4.33 0.03 -4.36
N ASP A 128 3.89 0.39 -5.55
CA ASP A 128 3.67 -0.58 -6.64
C ASP A 128 5.03 -1.10 -7.12
N SER A 129 5.10 -2.40 -7.37
CA SER A 129 6.26 -2.98 -8.05
C SER A 129 6.32 -2.43 -9.47
N LEU A 130 7.51 -2.29 -10.03
CA LEU A 130 7.71 -1.72 -11.36
C LEU A 130 7.02 -2.53 -12.46
N GLY A 131 6.54 -3.75 -12.15
CA GLY A 131 5.51 -4.50 -12.87
C GLY A 131 5.99 -5.07 -14.20
N THR A 132 6.59 -4.26 -15.05
CA THR A 132 7.15 -4.61 -16.35
C THR A 132 8.52 -3.98 -16.56
N ARG A 133 9.36 -4.65 -17.35
CA ARG A 133 10.71 -4.18 -17.66
C ARG A 133 10.71 -2.80 -18.30
N SER A 134 9.75 -2.51 -19.17
CA SER A 134 9.62 -1.22 -19.84
C SER A 134 9.40 -0.06 -18.87
N LYS A 135 8.57 -0.25 -17.83
CA LYS A 135 8.33 0.75 -16.79
C LYS A 135 9.58 0.96 -15.94
N ALA A 136 10.22 -0.12 -15.52
CA ALA A 136 11.45 -0.06 -14.77
C ALA A 136 12.58 0.63 -15.54
N ILE A 137 12.73 0.36 -16.84
CA ILE A 137 13.71 1.02 -17.71
C ILE A 137 13.38 2.52 -17.81
N GLY A 138 12.12 2.89 -18.00
CA GLY A 138 11.69 4.28 -18.02
C GLY A 138 12.06 5.04 -16.74
N ILE A 139 11.78 4.44 -15.58
CA ILE A 139 12.10 5.00 -14.27
C ILE A 139 13.60 5.07 -14.06
N ALA A 140 14.31 3.98 -14.34
CA ALA A 140 15.73 3.91 -14.21
C ALA A 140 16.44 4.98 -15.05
N ARG A 141 15.98 5.23 -16.29
CA ARG A 141 16.51 6.31 -17.12
C ARG A 141 16.21 7.69 -16.55
N ASN A 142 15.04 7.90 -15.95
CA ASN A 142 14.67 9.17 -15.32
C ASN A 142 15.55 9.48 -14.10
N VAL A 143 15.88 8.47 -13.29
CA VAL A 143 16.70 8.60 -12.08
C VAL A 143 18.19 8.31 -12.30
N GLY A 144 18.62 8.07 -13.55
CA GLY A 144 20.02 7.77 -13.90
C GLY A 144 20.54 6.41 -13.41
N ALA A 145 19.67 5.45 -13.11
CA ALA A 145 20.05 4.10 -12.72
C ALA A 145 20.54 3.27 -13.91
N GLN A 146 21.68 2.61 -13.71
CA GLN A 146 22.27 1.69 -14.68
C GLN A 146 21.73 0.27 -14.53
N TYR A 147 21.33 -0.08 -13.31
CA TYR A 147 20.79 -1.39 -12.96
C TYR A 147 19.44 -1.26 -12.25
N VAL A 148 18.58 -2.26 -12.43
CA VAL A 148 17.32 -2.41 -11.68
C VAL A 148 17.33 -3.76 -10.98
N LEU A 149 17.10 -3.75 -9.67
CA LEU A 149 16.91 -4.96 -8.88
C LEU A 149 15.41 -5.20 -8.67
N TYR A 150 14.89 -6.27 -9.27
CA TYR A 150 13.54 -6.77 -9.01
C TYR A 150 13.55 -7.71 -7.83
N SER A 151 12.48 -7.65 -7.04
CA SER A 151 12.31 -8.50 -5.87
C SER A 151 10.88 -9.01 -5.82
N ASN A 152 10.71 -10.34 -5.77
CA ASN A 152 9.41 -10.98 -5.72
C ASN A 152 9.38 -11.98 -4.56
N ALA A 153 8.43 -11.81 -3.63
CA ALA A 153 8.18 -12.76 -2.55
C ALA A 153 7.04 -13.70 -2.96
N THR A 154 7.30 -15.00 -2.95
CA THR A 154 6.37 -16.04 -3.43
C THR A 154 6.24 -17.18 -2.42
N GLY A 155 5.15 -17.96 -2.49
CA GLY A 155 4.96 -19.14 -1.64
C GLY A 155 4.18 -18.84 -0.35
N ASN A 156 4.58 -19.47 0.75
CA ASN A 156 3.88 -19.32 2.03
C ASN A 156 4.29 -18.01 2.72
N VAL A 157 3.31 -17.28 3.24
CA VAL A 157 3.53 -16.03 3.99
C VAL A 157 4.37 -16.22 5.27
N ASN A 158 4.45 -17.45 5.81
CA ASN A 158 5.30 -17.77 6.98
C ASN A 158 6.76 -18.03 6.60
N THR A 159 6.99 -18.51 5.38
CA THR A 159 8.33 -18.79 4.84
C THR A 159 8.40 -18.27 3.39
N PRO A 160 8.35 -16.94 3.17
CA PRO A 160 8.36 -16.40 1.82
C PRO A 160 9.65 -16.79 1.09
N ALA A 161 9.51 -17.31 -0.13
CA ALA A 161 10.63 -17.44 -1.04
C ALA A 161 10.80 -16.11 -1.77
N LEU A 162 11.82 -15.34 -1.37
CA LEU A 162 12.23 -14.11 -2.02
C LEU A 162 13.13 -14.44 -3.21
N GLN A 163 12.76 -13.95 -4.38
CA GLN A 163 13.52 -14.08 -5.61
C GLN A 163 13.95 -12.69 -6.03
N MET A 164 15.24 -12.51 -6.30
CA MET A 164 15.80 -11.25 -6.74
C MET A 164 16.46 -11.41 -8.10
N GLN A 165 16.31 -10.40 -8.94
CA GLN A 165 16.84 -10.39 -10.30
C GLN A 165 17.41 -9.02 -10.61
N LEU A 166 18.69 -8.97 -10.95
CA LEU A 166 19.37 -7.76 -11.37
C LEU A 166 19.33 -7.66 -12.88
N MET A 167 18.72 -6.60 -13.37
CA MET A 167 18.61 -6.28 -14.79
C MET A 167 19.51 -5.09 -15.13
N LEU A 168 20.25 -5.20 -16.24
CA LEU A 168 20.95 -4.08 -16.83
C LEU A 168 19.95 -3.22 -17.61
N VAL A 169 19.83 -1.93 -17.26
CA VAL A 169 18.84 -1.01 -17.87
C VAL A 169 19.19 -0.70 -19.32
N GLN A 170 20.48 -0.71 -19.65
CA GLN A 170 20.99 -0.39 -20.98
C GLN A 170 20.54 -1.41 -22.05
N THR A 171 20.48 -2.69 -21.70
CA THR A 171 20.11 -3.78 -22.63
C THR A 171 18.78 -4.47 -22.28
N GLY A 172 18.30 -4.33 -21.04
CA GLY A 172 17.13 -5.05 -20.53
C GLY A 172 17.39 -6.53 -20.17
N GLU A 173 18.66 -6.94 -20.14
CA GLU A 173 19.08 -8.31 -19.82
C GLU A 173 19.21 -8.52 -18.30
N ILE A 174 18.90 -9.73 -17.83
CA ILE A 174 19.12 -10.13 -16.43
C ILE A 174 20.55 -10.65 -16.29
N ILE A 175 21.42 -9.86 -15.69
CA ILE A 175 22.84 -10.21 -15.50
C ILE A 175 23.09 -11.02 -14.23
N TRP A 176 22.14 -11.00 -13.29
CA TRP A 176 22.23 -11.78 -12.06
C TRP A 176 20.85 -12.14 -11.54
N SER A 177 20.74 -13.29 -10.88
CA SER A 177 19.55 -13.66 -10.13
C SER A 177 19.92 -14.44 -8.88
N GLY A 178 19.13 -14.26 -7.83
CA GLY A 178 19.31 -14.91 -6.54
C GLY A 178 17.96 -15.30 -5.95
N LYS A 179 17.98 -16.27 -5.05
CA LYS A 179 16.82 -16.69 -4.27
C LYS A 179 17.23 -16.80 -2.81
N GLY A 180 16.35 -16.37 -1.92
CA GLY A 180 16.55 -16.37 -0.47
C GLY A 180 15.25 -16.69 0.23
N ALA A 181 15.32 -17.56 1.23
CA ALA A 181 14.18 -17.82 2.09
C ALA A 181 14.12 -16.72 3.15
N VAL A 182 12.94 -16.13 3.33
CA VAL A 182 12.68 -15.17 4.39
C VAL A 182 12.08 -15.93 5.55
N THR A 183 12.58 -15.67 6.75
CA THR A 183 12.05 -16.26 7.98
C THR A 183 11.26 -15.20 8.74
N GLN A 184 10.20 -15.60 9.42
CA GLN A 184 9.47 -14.74 10.33
C GLN A 184 10.23 -14.67 11.66
N GLN A 185 10.39 -13.45 12.20
CA GLN A 185 10.94 -13.20 13.54
C GLN A 185 9.82 -13.24 14.58
#